data_AF-A0A4R3LBY7-F1
#
_entry.id   AF-A0A4R3LBY7-F1
#
_cell.length_a   1.000
_cell.length_b   1.000
_cell.length_c   1.000
_cell.angle_alpha   90.00
_cell.angle_beta   90.00
_cell.angle_gamma   90.00
#
_symmetry.space_group_name_H-M   'P 1'
#
loop_
_entity.id
_entity.type
_entity.pdbx_description
1 polymer ?
#
loop_
_entity_poly.entity_id
_entity_poly.type
_entity_poly.pdbx_seq_one_letter_code
_entity_poly.pdbx_strand_id
1 'polypeptide(L)'
;MGCCVSATLIADPRKSFVRETSPLLGYWIKNIFLIFTQVELDIAMFQCLMFIILNLAEIHFFDNLVVEGLSFFMDLEVFAIAVILLFIDGVGLGEEAEYNPWFSYDPPFFKEILNGNYLTHHSVGKYGSEILLLATDSKLGVEGIPQSATGQAAIFTGNNAPKMLGRHMSGLPFRRLRNWVKEDNIYLQLQAKDWSATFANSYTQEYFARPATQRGWVSVTTAALQSSGQPIRYFSELLAGEAVYHDITRQTLKKVLPDVNEITPEQAARDCLGIARQAEVVIHEFFLSDRAGHKRDPQLISWVIETYDRFLGELTKRKATNDTIVLVSDHGNSEDLRVPTHTENPVPTLIIGDTGAIEELGLSHWDLTCIAPLVRCLVQRQHQ
;
A
#
# COMPACT_ATOMS: atom_id res chain seq x y z
N MET A 1 20.37 27.46 -55.13
CA MET A 1 21.55 26.70 -54.66
C MET A 1 22.08 27.37 -53.40
N GLY A 2 22.24 26.60 -52.30
CA GLY A 2 23.04 26.91 -51.10
C GLY A 2 22.51 28.02 -50.15
N CYS A 3 22.04 27.69 -48.94
CA CYS A 3 22.77 27.56 -47.64
C CYS A 3 23.11 28.91 -46.97
N CYS A 4 22.51 29.30 -45.81
CA CYS A 4 22.84 28.93 -44.40
C CYS A 4 24.14 29.61 -43.89
N VAL A 5 24.33 30.20 -42.67
CA VAL A 5 23.71 30.11 -41.31
C VAL A 5 24.08 31.39 -40.49
N SER A 6 23.26 31.80 -39.51
CA SER A 6 23.73 32.25 -38.19
C SER A 6 22.60 32.39 -37.14
N ALA A 7 22.67 31.53 -36.11
CA ALA A 7 22.29 31.65 -34.68
C ALA A 7 20.94 32.25 -34.22
N THR A 8 20.20 31.48 -33.40
CA THR A 8 19.15 32.01 -32.51
C THR A 8 19.23 31.39 -31.11
N LEU A 9 19.29 32.27 -30.11
CA LEU A 9 19.11 32.03 -28.67
C LEU A 9 17.64 31.69 -28.36
N ILE A 10 17.40 30.71 -27.48
CA ILE A 10 16.08 30.33 -26.97
C ILE A 10 15.75 31.20 -25.75
N ALA A 11 14.57 31.83 -25.74
CA ALA A 11 14.02 32.65 -24.66
C ALA A 11 12.93 31.92 -23.85
N ASP A 12 12.85 32.26 -22.56
CA ASP A 12 12.02 31.69 -21.47
C ASP A 12 10.49 31.80 -21.72
N PRO A 13 9.68 30.72 -21.57
CA PRO A 13 8.24 30.71 -21.83
C PRO A 13 7.36 31.44 -20.80
N ARG A 14 7.91 31.92 -19.66
CA ARG A 14 7.11 32.43 -18.54
C ARG A 14 6.56 33.86 -18.71
N LYS A 15 6.64 34.48 -19.89
CA LYS A 15 6.30 35.90 -20.07
C LYS A 15 5.17 36.24 -21.05
N SER A 16 4.40 35.28 -21.58
CA SER A 16 3.35 35.60 -22.57
C SER A 16 1.90 35.29 -22.16
N PHE A 17 1.61 34.85 -20.93
CA PHE A 17 0.25 34.44 -20.54
C PHE A 17 -0.47 35.43 -19.61
N VAL A 18 -0.55 36.70 -20.01
CA VAL A 18 -1.57 37.60 -19.46
C VAL A 18 -2.03 38.55 -20.57
N ARG A 19 -3.13 38.23 -21.24
CA ARG A 19 -3.99 39.24 -21.87
C ARG A 19 -5.43 38.74 -22.00
N GLU A 20 -6.28 39.41 -21.21
CA GLU A 20 -7.72 39.63 -21.35
C GLU A 20 -8.67 38.42 -21.31
N THR A 21 -8.90 37.89 -20.10
CA THR A 21 -10.16 37.21 -19.77
C THR A 21 -11.21 38.25 -19.36
N SER A 22 -12.43 38.14 -19.90
CA SER A 22 -13.60 38.93 -19.49
C SER A 22 -13.79 38.93 -17.96
N PRO A 23 -14.08 40.09 -17.32
CA PRO A 23 -14.30 40.17 -15.87
C PRO A 23 -15.41 39.25 -15.34
N LEU A 24 -16.38 38.91 -16.19
CA LEU A 24 -17.48 38.00 -15.85
C LEU A 24 -17.00 36.55 -15.71
N LEU A 25 -16.06 36.10 -16.55
CA LEU A 25 -15.55 34.72 -16.51
C LEU A 25 -14.69 34.47 -15.27
N GLY A 26 -13.86 35.45 -14.89
CA GLY A 26 -13.08 35.41 -13.65
C GLY A 26 -13.96 35.39 -12.38
N TYR A 27 -15.15 36.02 -12.44
CA TYR A 27 -16.13 35.99 -11.35
C TYR A 27 -16.82 34.62 -11.24
N TRP A 28 -17.18 33.98 -12.35
CA TRP A 28 -17.80 32.64 -12.35
C TRP A 28 -16.83 31.55 -11.90
N ILE A 29 -15.58 31.55 -12.37
CA ILE A 29 -14.58 30.55 -11.98
C ILE A 29 -14.29 30.64 -10.47
N LYS A 30 -14.12 31.86 -9.94
CA LYS A 30 -13.92 32.05 -8.49
C LYS A 30 -15.11 31.58 -7.66
N ASN A 31 -16.35 31.88 -8.07
CA ASN A 31 -17.53 31.49 -7.30
C ASN A 31 -17.83 29.99 -7.38
N ILE A 32 -17.59 29.35 -8.53
CA ILE A 32 -17.70 27.89 -8.66
C ILE A 32 -16.68 27.21 -7.74
N PHE A 33 -15.42 27.66 -7.76
CA PHE A 33 -14.37 27.11 -6.88
C PHE A 33 -14.69 27.30 -5.38
N LEU A 34 -15.30 28.43 -5.01
CA LEU A 34 -15.76 28.71 -3.63
C LEU A 34 -16.92 27.80 -3.20
N ILE A 35 -17.86 27.49 -4.11
CA ILE A 35 -18.95 26.53 -3.86
C ILE A 35 -18.36 25.12 -3.62
N PHE A 36 -17.30 24.73 -4.34
CA PHE A 36 -16.63 23.44 -4.17
C PHE A 36 -15.87 23.29 -2.85
N THR A 37 -15.29 24.36 -2.31
CA THR A 37 -14.68 24.30 -0.97
C THR A 37 -15.70 24.18 0.17
N GLN A 38 -16.99 24.40 -0.12
CA GLN A 38 -18.07 24.38 0.88
C GLN A 38 -19.06 23.22 0.73
N VAL A 39 -19.04 22.49 -0.39
CA VAL A 39 -19.92 21.34 -0.63
C VAL A 39 -19.07 20.15 -1.07
N GLU A 40 -19.05 19.08 -0.27
CA GLU A 40 -18.41 17.79 -0.60
C GLU A 40 -19.14 17.15 -1.79
N LEU A 41 -18.78 17.55 -3.01
CA LEU A 41 -19.25 16.93 -4.24
C LEU A 41 -18.17 15.99 -4.77
N ASP A 42 -18.57 14.76 -5.08
CA ASP A 42 -17.73 13.78 -5.79
C ASP A 42 -17.24 14.37 -7.14
N ILE A 43 -16.00 14.09 -7.49
CA ILE A 43 -15.33 14.51 -8.73
C ILE A 43 -16.14 14.08 -9.97
N ALA A 44 -16.81 12.92 -9.93
CA ALA A 44 -17.69 12.49 -11.01
C ALA A 44 -18.89 13.44 -11.20
N MET A 45 -19.41 13.97 -10.10
CA MET A 45 -20.51 14.92 -10.11
C MET A 45 -20.04 16.31 -10.57
N PHE A 46 -18.81 16.70 -10.26
CA PHE A 46 -18.17 17.90 -10.80
C PHE A 46 -18.03 17.84 -12.33
N GLN A 47 -17.56 16.72 -12.87
CA GLN A 47 -17.42 16.53 -14.31
C GLN A 47 -18.77 16.65 -15.04
N CYS A 48 -19.82 16.02 -14.50
CA CYS A 48 -21.19 16.15 -15.01
C CYS A 48 -21.68 17.61 -14.95
N LEU A 49 -21.47 18.30 -13.83
CA LEU A 49 -21.92 19.68 -13.64
C LEU A 49 -21.17 20.65 -14.57
N MET A 50 -19.85 20.46 -14.76
CA MET A 50 -19.05 21.24 -15.70
C MET A 50 -19.52 21.03 -17.14
N PHE A 51 -19.80 19.77 -17.52
CA PHE A 51 -20.31 19.44 -18.85
C PHE A 51 -21.68 20.08 -19.12
N ILE A 52 -22.57 20.12 -18.12
CA ILE A 52 -23.88 20.78 -18.21
C ILE A 52 -23.72 22.30 -18.30
N ILE A 53 -22.85 22.91 -17.48
CA ILE A 53 -22.61 24.37 -17.48
C ILE A 53 -22.01 24.84 -18.81
N LEU A 54 -21.08 24.07 -19.40
CA LEU A 54 -20.48 24.40 -20.70
C LEU A 54 -21.49 24.27 -21.85
N ASN A 55 -22.39 23.28 -21.80
CA ASN A 55 -23.45 23.11 -22.81
C ASN A 55 -24.53 24.20 -22.70
N LEU A 56 -24.90 24.63 -21.48
CA LEU A 56 -25.93 25.65 -21.28
C LEU A 56 -25.46 27.08 -21.63
N ALA A 57 -24.14 27.30 -21.74
CA ALA A 57 -23.59 28.63 -21.97
C ALA A 57 -23.35 28.99 -23.46
N GLU A 58 -23.64 28.10 -24.42
CA GLU A 58 -23.41 28.27 -25.87
C GLU A 58 -22.03 28.89 -26.22
N ILE A 59 -20.98 28.55 -25.46
CA ILE A 59 -19.64 29.12 -25.66
C ILE A 59 -18.91 28.35 -26.76
N HIS A 60 -19.13 28.74 -28.02
CA HIS A 60 -18.45 28.19 -29.21
C HIS A 60 -17.05 28.76 -29.47
N PHE A 61 -16.25 29.03 -28.44
CA PHE A 61 -14.94 29.69 -28.61
C PHE A 61 -13.79 28.97 -27.92
N PHE A 62 -13.76 27.64 -27.85
CA PHE A 62 -12.64 26.91 -27.26
C PHE A 62 -12.44 25.50 -27.81
N ASP A 63 -12.51 25.30 -29.13
CA ASP A 63 -12.34 23.95 -29.71
C ASP A 63 -10.90 23.41 -29.61
N ASN A 64 -9.88 24.26 -29.37
CA ASN A 64 -8.47 23.81 -29.30
C ASN A 64 -7.84 23.86 -27.90
N LEU A 65 -8.25 24.78 -27.01
CA LEU A 65 -7.65 24.87 -25.66
C LEU A 65 -8.26 23.87 -24.68
N VAL A 66 -9.53 23.49 -24.89
CA VAL A 66 -10.23 22.49 -24.07
C VAL A 66 -9.70 21.09 -24.40
N VAL A 67 -9.24 20.83 -25.62
CA VAL A 67 -8.70 19.52 -26.02
C VAL A 67 -7.32 19.25 -25.40
N GLU A 68 -6.43 20.25 -25.35
CA GLU A 68 -5.13 20.07 -24.67
C GLU A 68 -5.29 20.00 -23.14
N GLY A 69 -6.17 20.82 -22.56
CA GLY A 69 -6.50 20.77 -21.13
C GLY A 69 -7.20 19.47 -20.71
N LEU A 70 -8.14 18.96 -21.52
CA LEU A 70 -8.79 17.66 -21.29
C LEU A 70 -7.84 16.49 -21.54
N SER A 71 -6.92 16.57 -22.51
CA SER A 71 -5.93 15.52 -22.73
C SER A 71 -5.02 15.33 -21.50
N PHE A 72 -4.70 16.42 -20.79
CA PHE A 72 -3.93 16.35 -19.54
C PHE A 72 -4.71 15.70 -18.38
N PHE A 73 -6.04 15.74 -18.41
CA PHE A 73 -6.91 15.05 -17.45
C PHE A 73 -7.33 13.64 -17.91
N MET A 74 -7.11 13.29 -19.19
CA MET A 74 -7.47 11.98 -19.76
C MET A 74 -6.42 10.90 -19.53
N ASP A 75 -5.18 11.27 -19.18
CA ASP A 75 -4.07 10.31 -18.96
C ASP A 75 -3.92 9.87 -17.49
N LEU A 76 -4.78 10.32 -16.58
CA LEU A 76 -4.86 9.76 -15.23
C LEU A 76 -5.89 8.63 -15.23
N GLU A 77 -5.43 7.41 -15.50
CA GLU A 77 -6.21 6.21 -15.19
C GLU A 77 -6.45 6.17 -13.67
N VAL A 78 -7.63 6.62 -13.26
CA VAL A 78 -8.12 6.48 -11.89
C VAL A 78 -8.78 5.12 -11.80
N PHE A 79 -8.17 4.19 -11.09
CA PHE A 79 -8.74 2.87 -10.86
C PHE A 79 -9.93 2.98 -9.90
N ALA A 80 -11.08 2.50 -10.36
CA ALA A 80 -12.32 2.54 -9.59
C ALA A 80 -12.30 1.59 -8.38
N ILE A 81 -11.48 0.52 -8.44
CA ILE A 81 -11.41 -0.51 -7.42
C ILE A 81 -9.94 -0.88 -7.18
N ALA A 82 -9.55 -1.05 -5.91
CA ALA A 82 -8.20 -1.42 -5.55
C ALA A 82 -8.14 -2.56 -4.52
N VAL A 83 -7.12 -3.40 -4.66
CA VAL A 83 -6.67 -4.34 -3.63
C VAL A 83 -5.52 -3.71 -2.85
N ILE A 84 -5.70 -3.53 -1.55
CA ILE A 84 -4.68 -2.96 -0.66
C ILE A 84 -4.08 -4.09 0.16
N LEU A 85 -2.90 -4.58 -0.25
CA LEU A 85 -2.15 -5.59 0.48
C LEU A 85 -1.28 -4.93 1.54
N LEU A 86 -1.67 -5.09 2.80
CA LEU A 86 -0.95 -4.63 3.97
C LEU A 86 -0.10 -5.78 4.52
N PHE A 87 1.20 -5.76 4.26
CA PHE A 87 2.16 -6.68 4.86
C PHE A 87 2.66 -6.12 6.20
N ILE A 88 2.29 -6.78 7.30
CA ILE A 88 2.72 -6.44 8.66
C ILE A 88 3.66 -7.54 9.19
N ASP A 89 4.93 -7.23 9.36
CA ASP A 89 5.98 -8.21 9.68
C ASP A 89 5.89 -8.68 11.14
N GLY A 90 6.09 -9.97 11.41
CA GLY A 90 6.25 -10.48 12.78
C GLY A 90 5.02 -10.37 13.71
N VAL A 91 3.81 -10.56 13.18
CA VAL A 91 2.57 -10.65 13.97
C VAL A 91 1.97 -12.05 13.86
N GLY A 92 1.87 -12.77 14.98
CA GLY A 92 1.18 -14.06 15.07
C GLY A 92 -0.18 -13.95 15.77
N LEU A 93 -1.02 -14.95 15.57
CA LEU A 93 -2.27 -15.15 16.29
C LEU A 93 -1.98 -15.96 17.55
N GLY A 94 -1.57 -15.27 18.61
CA GLY A 94 -1.26 -15.86 19.92
C GLY A 94 -2.49 -16.10 20.79
N GLU A 95 -2.25 -16.55 22.03
CA GLU A 95 -3.28 -16.72 23.06
C GLU A 95 -3.76 -15.38 23.62
N GLU A 96 -4.97 -15.37 24.18
CA GLU A 96 -5.49 -14.26 24.98
C GLU A 96 -4.83 -14.24 26.37
N ALA A 97 -3.65 -13.62 26.47
CA ALA A 97 -2.85 -13.61 27.68
C ALA A 97 -2.14 -12.27 27.90
N GLU A 98 -1.78 -11.96 29.16
CA GLU A 98 -1.10 -10.69 29.52
C GLU A 98 0.20 -10.45 28.74
N TYR A 99 0.90 -11.52 28.36
CA TYR A 99 2.15 -11.47 27.62
C TYR A 99 1.97 -11.20 26.11
N ASN A 100 0.73 -11.28 25.60
CA ASN A 100 0.39 -11.01 24.21
C ASN A 100 -0.10 -9.56 24.06
N PRO A 101 0.70 -8.65 23.51
CA PRO A 101 0.34 -7.25 23.34
C PRO A 101 -0.90 -7.03 22.46
N TRP A 102 -1.13 -7.90 21.48
CA TRP A 102 -2.30 -7.82 20.60
C TRP A 102 -3.62 -8.15 21.32
N PHE A 103 -3.53 -8.63 22.56
CA PHE A 103 -4.65 -8.84 23.49
C PHE A 103 -4.61 -7.91 24.71
N SER A 104 -3.43 -7.66 25.29
CA SER A 104 -3.29 -6.92 26.55
C SER A 104 -3.36 -5.40 26.38
N TYR A 105 -3.14 -4.88 25.16
CA TYR A 105 -3.46 -3.51 24.79
C TYR A 105 -4.90 -3.43 24.27
N ASP A 106 -5.46 -2.21 24.22
CA ASP A 106 -6.81 -1.95 23.70
C ASP A 106 -6.72 -1.27 22.32
N PRO A 107 -6.66 -2.03 21.21
CA PRO A 107 -6.72 -1.49 19.85
C PRO A 107 -8.18 -1.34 19.39
N PRO A 108 -8.83 -0.17 19.55
CA PRO A 108 -10.26 -0.01 19.32
C PRO A 108 -10.68 -0.32 17.88
N PHE A 109 -9.87 -0.01 16.87
CA PHE A 109 -10.27 -0.22 15.47
C PHE A 109 -10.20 -1.70 15.07
N PHE A 110 -9.16 -2.43 15.48
CA PHE A 110 -9.11 -3.89 15.33
C PHE A 110 -10.31 -4.55 16.04
N LYS A 111 -10.64 -4.08 17.24
CA LYS A 111 -11.82 -4.58 17.96
C LYS A 111 -13.11 -4.27 17.23
N GLU A 112 -13.29 -3.07 16.69
CA GLU A 112 -14.45 -2.72 15.88
C GLU A 112 -14.58 -3.66 14.66
N ILE A 113 -13.49 -3.86 13.91
CA ILE A 113 -13.42 -4.76 12.75
C ILE A 113 -13.76 -6.20 13.14
N LEU A 114 -13.29 -6.67 14.29
CA LEU A 114 -13.48 -8.03 14.78
C LEU A 114 -14.66 -8.16 15.76
N ASN A 115 -15.63 -7.24 15.69
CA ASN A 115 -16.87 -7.26 16.48
C ASN A 115 -16.64 -7.43 18.00
N GLY A 116 -15.72 -6.64 18.55
CA GLY A 116 -15.33 -6.60 19.96
C GLY A 116 -14.14 -7.51 20.32
N ASN A 117 -13.66 -8.35 19.41
CA ASN A 117 -12.58 -9.31 19.67
C ASN A 117 -11.18 -8.76 19.35
N TYR A 118 -10.14 -9.39 19.90
CA TYR A 118 -8.73 -9.01 19.70
C TYR A 118 -8.10 -9.75 18.52
N LEU A 119 -6.94 -9.30 18.02
CA LEU A 119 -6.23 -10.00 16.95
C LEU A 119 -5.50 -11.25 17.50
N THR A 120 -6.24 -12.31 17.78
CA THR A 120 -5.76 -13.55 18.41
C THR A 120 -6.29 -14.79 17.69
N HIS A 121 -5.76 -15.96 18.03
CA HIS A 121 -6.20 -17.23 17.44
C HIS A 121 -7.71 -17.49 17.67
N HIS A 122 -8.24 -17.08 18.82
CA HIS A 122 -9.65 -17.28 19.15
C HIS A 122 -10.59 -16.51 18.21
N SER A 123 -10.11 -15.42 17.62
CA SER A 123 -10.91 -14.54 16.77
C SER A 123 -10.92 -14.95 15.29
N VAL A 124 -10.34 -16.10 14.93
CA VAL A 124 -10.40 -16.64 13.57
C VAL A 124 -11.86 -16.93 13.21
N GLY A 125 -12.32 -16.39 12.09
CA GLY A 125 -13.70 -16.53 11.67
C GLY A 125 -14.20 -15.40 10.78
N LYS A 126 -15.48 -15.49 10.42
CA LYS A 126 -16.19 -14.53 9.58
C LYS A 126 -16.97 -13.54 10.44
N TYR A 127 -16.88 -12.26 10.11
CA TYR A 127 -17.54 -11.14 10.78
C TYR A 127 -18.40 -10.40 9.76
N GLY A 128 -19.70 -10.71 9.75
CA GLY A 128 -20.60 -10.21 8.70
C GLY A 128 -20.28 -10.79 7.32
N SER A 129 -20.59 -10.06 6.24
CA SER A 129 -20.34 -10.51 4.86
C SER A 129 -18.96 -10.10 4.33
N GLU A 130 -18.35 -9.07 4.89
CA GLU A 130 -17.18 -8.39 4.31
C GLU A 130 -15.88 -8.60 5.08
N ILE A 131 -15.92 -9.21 6.28
CA ILE A 131 -14.74 -9.38 7.11
C ILE A 131 -14.50 -10.86 7.37
N LEU A 132 -13.26 -11.31 7.11
CA LEU A 132 -12.82 -12.67 7.36
C LEU A 132 -11.39 -12.67 7.91
N LEU A 133 -11.20 -13.26 9.08
CA LEU A 133 -9.88 -13.53 9.65
C LEU A 133 -9.57 -15.02 9.52
N LEU A 134 -8.47 -15.34 8.86
CA LEU A 134 -7.94 -16.70 8.71
C LEU A 134 -6.66 -16.88 9.52
N ALA A 135 -6.54 -18.05 10.14
CA ALA A 135 -5.26 -18.54 10.64
C ALA A 135 -4.43 -19.07 9.46
N THR A 136 -3.35 -18.38 9.14
CA THR A 136 -2.48 -18.72 8.01
C THR A 136 -1.29 -19.53 8.52
N ASP A 137 -1.07 -20.72 7.96
CA ASP A 137 0.11 -21.50 8.32
C ASP A 137 1.38 -20.83 7.77
N SER A 138 2.27 -20.44 8.69
CA SER A 138 3.58 -19.87 8.39
C SER A 138 4.70 -20.92 8.33
N LYS A 139 4.43 -22.17 8.76
CA LYS A 139 5.42 -23.27 8.77
C LYS A 139 5.59 -23.92 7.42
N LEU A 140 4.55 -23.91 6.58
CA LEU A 140 4.60 -24.37 5.19
C LEU A 140 5.07 -25.83 5.06
N GLY A 141 4.78 -26.64 6.08
CA GLY A 141 5.19 -28.04 6.16
C GLY A 141 6.71 -28.28 6.20
N VAL A 142 7.51 -27.28 6.59
CA VAL A 142 8.97 -27.38 6.70
C VAL A 142 9.40 -27.24 8.15
N GLU A 143 10.29 -28.13 8.58
CA GLU A 143 10.83 -28.14 9.95
C GLU A 143 11.57 -26.82 10.29
N GLY A 144 11.39 -26.38 11.53
CA GLY A 144 11.99 -25.16 12.07
C GLY A 144 10.98 -24.02 12.22
N ILE A 145 11.41 -22.99 12.95
CA ILE A 145 10.58 -21.83 13.24
C ILE A 145 10.45 -20.97 11.96
N PRO A 146 9.24 -20.51 11.58
CA PRO A 146 9.03 -19.57 10.49
C PRO A 146 9.95 -18.34 10.54
N GLN A 147 10.41 -17.88 9.38
CA GLN A 147 11.40 -16.79 9.27
C GLN A 147 11.08 -15.83 8.12
N SER A 148 11.48 -14.55 8.29
CA SER A 148 11.05 -13.45 7.42
C SER A 148 11.45 -13.61 5.95
N ALA A 149 12.70 -13.97 5.64
CA ALA A 149 13.13 -14.03 4.23
C ALA A 149 12.30 -15.04 3.44
N THR A 150 12.07 -16.23 4.01
CA THR A 150 11.25 -17.27 3.35
C THR A 150 9.76 -17.02 3.45
N GLY A 151 9.27 -16.44 4.55
CA GLY A 151 7.86 -16.12 4.73
C GLY A 151 7.41 -15.03 3.75
N GLN A 152 8.15 -13.91 3.68
CA GLN A 152 7.94 -12.86 2.67
C GLN A 152 8.02 -13.42 1.25
N ALA A 153 9.01 -14.28 0.96
CA ALA A 153 9.09 -14.87 -0.37
C ALA A 153 7.86 -15.74 -0.68
N ALA A 154 7.31 -16.47 0.28
CA ALA A 154 6.09 -17.24 0.07
C ALA A 154 4.88 -16.34 -0.22
N ILE A 155 4.71 -15.25 0.54
CA ILE A 155 3.67 -14.24 0.31
C ILE A 155 3.78 -13.64 -1.10
N PHE A 156 4.97 -13.14 -1.45
CA PHE A 156 5.16 -12.37 -2.68
C PHE A 156 5.22 -13.24 -3.94
N THR A 157 5.60 -14.51 -3.84
CA THR A 157 5.67 -15.42 -5.00
C THR A 157 4.44 -16.31 -5.12
N GLY A 158 3.74 -16.58 -4.02
CA GLY A 158 2.72 -17.64 -3.96
C GLY A 158 3.31 -19.05 -4.02
N ASN A 159 4.61 -19.21 -3.76
CA ASN A 159 5.31 -20.49 -3.83
C ASN A 159 5.99 -20.82 -2.49
N ASN A 160 6.13 -22.11 -2.17
CA ASN A 160 6.70 -22.54 -0.88
C ASN A 160 8.23 -22.36 -0.83
N ALA A 161 8.67 -21.16 -0.40
CA ALA A 161 10.07 -20.77 -0.32
C ALA A 161 10.91 -21.60 0.68
N PRO A 162 10.43 -21.89 1.91
CA PRO A 162 11.14 -22.77 2.83
C PRO A 162 11.40 -24.15 2.20
N LYS A 163 10.42 -24.73 1.51
CA LYS A 163 10.56 -26.04 0.86
C LYS A 163 11.57 -26.00 -0.28
N MET A 164 11.56 -24.94 -1.09
CA MET A 164 12.55 -24.73 -2.15
C MET A 164 13.99 -24.68 -1.60
N LEU A 165 14.19 -24.06 -0.44
CA LEU A 165 15.50 -24.00 0.23
C LEU A 165 15.82 -25.20 1.11
N GLY A 166 14.82 -26.01 1.46
CA GLY A 166 14.91 -27.10 2.43
C GLY A 166 15.00 -26.63 3.90
N ARG A 167 14.69 -25.35 4.18
CA ARG A 167 14.70 -24.74 5.51
C ARG A 167 14.09 -23.34 5.49
N HIS A 168 13.68 -22.85 6.65
CA HIS A 168 13.40 -21.43 6.87
C HIS A 168 14.68 -20.57 6.84
N MET A 169 14.59 -19.33 6.36
CA MET A 169 15.70 -18.37 6.29
C MET A 169 15.33 -17.04 6.94
N SER A 170 16.14 -16.60 7.90
CA SER A 170 15.97 -15.32 8.60
C SER A 170 16.63 -14.15 7.88
N GLY A 171 16.17 -12.93 8.18
CA GLY A 171 16.78 -11.68 7.70
C GLY A 171 16.60 -11.45 6.20
N LEU A 172 17.68 -11.04 5.53
CA LEU A 172 17.64 -10.70 4.11
C LEU A 172 17.74 -11.94 3.20
N PRO A 173 17.05 -11.97 2.05
CA PRO A 173 17.18 -13.04 1.08
C PRO A 173 18.60 -13.11 0.50
N PHE A 174 19.28 -14.23 0.71
CA PHE A 174 20.55 -14.51 0.03
C PHE A 174 20.35 -14.79 -1.46
N ARG A 175 21.44 -14.77 -2.24
CA ARG A 175 21.43 -14.79 -3.71
C ARG A 175 20.45 -15.78 -4.33
N ARG A 176 20.40 -17.02 -3.84
CA ARG A 176 19.48 -18.05 -4.37
C ARG A 176 18.01 -17.65 -4.21
N LEU A 177 17.60 -17.30 -2.99
CA LEU A 177 16.22 -16.88 -2.69
C LEU A 177 15.89 -15.55 -3.38
N ARG A 178 16.82 -14.60 -3.36
CA ARG A 178 16.66 -13.30 -4.00
C ARG A 178 16.47 -13.42 -5.51
N ASN A 179 17.25 -14.25 -6.20
CA ASN A 179 17.09 -14.47 -7.63
C ASN A 179 15.72 -15.11 -7.94
N TRP A 180 15.31 -16.07 -7.12
CA TRP A 180 14.01 -16.71 -7.27
C TRP A 180 12.85 -15.71 -7.16
N VAL A 181 12.87 -14.82 -6.15
CA VAL A 181 11.89 -13.73 -6.02
C VAL A 181 11.93 -12.76 -7.20
N LYS A 182 13.12 -12.47 -7.75
CA LYS A 182 13.27 -11.55 -8.90
C LYS A 182 12.73 -12.14 -10.21
N GLU A 183 12.64 -13.45 -10.30
CA GLU A 183 12.16 -14.16 -11.50
C GLU A 183 10.63 -14.35 -11.46
N ASP A 184 10.06 -14.52 -10.27
CA ASP A 184 8.62 -14.71 -10.08
C ASP A 184 8.15 -14.03 -8.79
N ASN A 185 7.30 -13.02 -8.91
CA ASN A 185 6.65 -12.34 -7.79
C ASN A 185 5.35 -11.69 -8.25
N ILE A 186 4.54 -11.27 -7.27
CA ILE A 186 3.21 -10.73 -7.47
C ILE A 186 3.16 -9.58 -8.48
N TYR A 187 4.16 -8.68 -8.50
CA TYR A 187 4.20 -7.60 -9.47
C TYR A 187 4.35 -8.13 -10.90
N LEU A 188 5.29 -9.07 -11.11
CA LEU A 188 5.52 -9.69 -12.41
C LEU A 188 4.31 -10.52 -12.87
N GLN A 189 3.67 -11.22 -11.92
CA GLN A 189 2.48 -12.05 -12.20
C GLN A 189 1.26 -11.21 -12.60
N LEU A 190 1.08 -10.03 -11.99
CA LEU A 190 0.04 -9.07 -12.35
C LEU A 190 0.36 -8.41 -13.70
N GLN A 191 1.60 -7.95 -13.90
CA GLN A 191 2.06 -7.38 -15.18
C GLN A 191 1.89 -8.33 -16.36
N ALA A 192 2.09 -9.64 -16.16
CA ALA A 192 1.88 -10.64 -17.21
C ALA A 192 0.41 -10.75 -17.67
N LYS A 193 -0.52 -10.13 -16.95
CA LYS A 193 -1.95 -10.02 -17.28
C LYS A 193 -2.36 -8.59 -17.64
N ASP A 194 -1.40 -7.70 -17.87
CA ASP A 194 -1.59 -6.27 -18.08
C ASP A 194 -2.26 -5.56 -16.88
N TRP A 195 -2.13 -6.14 -15.68
CA TRP A 195 -2.62 -5.54 -14.44
C TRP A 195 -1.55 -4.74 -13.72
N SER A 196 -1.97 -3.68 -13.04
CA SER A 196 -1.09 -2.70 -12.40
C SER A 196 -0.92 -2.96 -10.90
N ALA A 197 0.32 -2.84 -10.42
CA ALA A 197 0.65 -2.96 -9.00
C ALA A 197 1.73 -1.98 -8.60
N THR A 198 1.61 -1.38 -7.43
CA THR A 198 2.57 -0.39 -6.93
C THR A 198 2.91 -0.60 -5.46
N PHE A 199 3.99 0.03 -4.99
CA PHE A 199 4.46 -0.06 -3.60
C PHE A 199 4.34 1.29 -2.91
N ALA A 200 3.56 1.35 -1.83
CA ALA A 200 3.22 2.60 -1.17
C ALA A 200 4.40 3.19 -0.37
N ASN A 201 5.31 2.35 0.14
CA ASN A 201 6.37 2.87 1.00
C ASN A 201 7.36 3.74 0.21
N SER A 202 7.80 4.80 0.87
CA SER A 202 8.91 5.63 0.40
C SER A 202 10.26 5.06 0.84
N TYR A 203 11.27 5.35 0.04
CA TYR A 203 12.67 5.08 0.34
C TYR A 203 13.46 6.39 0.33
N THR A 204 14.66 6.34 0.92
CA THR A 204 15.63 7.41 0.75
C THR A 204 16.60 7.07 -0.37
N GLN A 205 17.12 8.07 -1.07
CA GLN A 205 18.15 7.83 -2.10
C GLN A 205 19.42 7.24 -1.46
N GLU A 206 19.72 7.64 -0.22
CA GLU A 206 20.82 7.12 0.57
C GLU A 206 20.69 5.62 0.82
N TYR A 207 19.47 5.10 0.99
CA TYR A 207 19.26 3.66 1.14
C TYR A 207 19.77 2.88 -0.07
N PHE A 208 19.49 3.34 -1.29
CA PHE A 208 19.96 2.70 -2.53
C PHE A 208 21.42 3.01 -2.86
N ALA A 209 21.95 4.14 -2.39
CA ALA A 209 23.36 4.49 -2.54
C ALA A 209 24.31 3.71 -1.62
N ARG A 210 23.80 3.02 -0.58
CA ARG A 210 24.62 2.22 0.33
C ARG A 210 25.33 1.07 -0.42
N PRO A 211 26.62 0.81 -0.15
CA PRO A 211 27.35 -0.30 -0.78
C PRO A 211 26.72 -1.68 -0.55
N ALA A 212 26.06 -1.89 0.58
CA ALA A 212 25.34 -3.14 0.87
C ALA A 212 24.14 -3.32 -0.09
N THR A 213 23.31 -2.29 -0.23
CA THR A 213 22.16 -2.26 -1.12
C THR A 213 22.57 -2.45 -2.58
N GLN A 214 23.63 -1.78 -3.02
CA GLN A 214 24.19 -1.94 -4.38
C GLN A 214 24.71 -3.36 -4.64
N ARG A 215 25.17 -4.07 -3.61
CA ARG A 215 25.53 -5.51 -3.68
C ARG A 215 24.31 -6.44 -3.60
N GLY A 216 23.10 -5.88 -3.53
CA GLY A 216 21.83 -6.59 -3.48
C GLY A 216 21.42 -7.04 -2.08
N TRP A 217 22.00 -6.49 -1.00
CA TRP A 217 21.52 -6.76 0.36
C TRP A 217 20.28 -5.92 0.63
N VAL A 218 19.15 -6.43 0.15
CA VAL A 218 17.83 -5.81 0.20
C VAL A 218 16.79 -6.83 0.66
N SER A 219 15.67 -6.37 1.23
CA SER A 219 14.56 -7.23 1.65
C SER A 219 13.93 -7.96 0.45
N VAL A 220 13.06 -8.93 0.72
CA VAL A 220 12.26 -9.60 -0.32
C VAL A 220 11.37 -8.58 -1.04
N THR A 221 10.73 -7.70 -0.28
CA THR A 221 9.86 -6.63 -0.80
C THR A 221 10.62 -5.71 -1.77
N THR A 222 11.79 -5.22 -1.37
CA THR A 222 12.65 -4.41 -2.24
C THR A 222 13.14 -5.20 -3.45
N ALA A 223 13.51 -6.48 -3.29
CA ALA A 223 13.96 -7.32 -4.41
C ALA A 223 12.85 -7.52 -5.46
N ALA A 224 11.62 -7.79 -5.02
CA ALA A 224 10.45 -7.94 -5.87
C ALA A 224 10.12 -6.63 -6.61
N LEU A 225 10.10 -5.51 -5.88
CA LEU A 225 9.88 -4.17 -6.45
C LEU A 225 10.93 -3.83 -7.53
N GLN A 226 12.21 -4.05 -7.24
CA GLN A 226 13.28 -3.76 -8.20
C GLN A 226 13.21 -4.62 -9.47
N SER A 227 12.71 -5.85 -9.38
CA SER A 227 12.56 -6.72 -10.55
C SER A 227 11.40 -6.35 -11.46
N SER A 228 10.35 -5.71 -10.94
CA SER A 228 9.16 -5.36 -11.72
C SER A 228 9.30 -4.04 -12.50
N GLY A 229 10.36 -3.27 -12.25
CA GLY A 229 10.59 -1.97 -12.87
C GLY A 229 9.61 -0.87 -12.42
N GLN A 230 8.81 -1.13 -11.39
CA GLN A 230 7.89 -0.15 -10.82
C GLN A 230 8.65 1.06 -10.23
N PRO A 231 8.05 2.26 -10.29
CA PRO A 231 8.70 3.45 -9.78
C PRO A 231 8.91 3.34 -8.25
N ILE A 232 10.07 3.80 -7.82
CA ILE A 232 10.39 3.94 -6.40
C ILE A 232 9.93 5.32 -5.96
N ARG A 233 9.15 5.36 -4.89
CA ARG A 233 8.76 6.60 -4.22
C ARG A 233 9.89 7.08 -3.33
N TYR A 234 10.31 8.32 -3.52
CA TYR A 234 11.33 8.99 -2.75
C TYR A 234 10.71 10.10 -1.91
N PHE A 235 11.55 11.05 -1.51
CA PHE A 235 11.20 12.13 -0.60
C PHE A 235 10.20 13.11 -1.20
N SER A 236 10.27 13.40 -2.51
CA SER A 236 9.31 14.28 -3.19
C SER A 236 7.89 13.70 -3.14
N GLU A 237 7.75 12.42 -3.45
CA GLU A 237 6.47 11.72 -3.44
C GLU A 237 5.93 11.63 -2.00
N LEU A 238 6.79 11.36 -1.02
CA LEU A 238 6.41 11.38 0.39
C LEU A 238 5.85 12.74 0.81
N LEU A 239 6.51 13.85 0.47
CA LEU A 239 6.03 15.19 0.83
C LEU A 239 4.74 15.57 0.10
N ALA A 240 4.51 15.02 -1.10
CA ALA A 240 3.28 15.23 -1.87
C ALA A 240 2.09 14.38 -1.40
N GLY A 241 2.27 13.47 -0.43
CA GLY A 241 1.23 12.52 -0.02
C GLY A 241 1.05 11.35 -0.98
N GLU A 242 2.03 11.12 -1.86
CA GLU A 242 2.06 10.04 -2.84
C GLU A 242 2.92 8.86 -2.37
N ALA A 243 3.34 8.85 -1.09
CA ALA A 243 4.03 7.75 -0.45
C ALA A 243 3.76 7.70 1.06
N VAL A 244 3.88 6.50 1.64
CA VAL A 244 3.82 6.29 3.09
C VAL A 244 5.24 6.03 3.61
N TYR A 245 5.64 6.64 4.73
CA TYR A 245 6.95 6.35 5.31
C TYR A 245 6.91 5.04 6.11
N HIS A 246 8.03 4.36 6.28
CA HIS A 246 8.06 3.01 6.89
C HIS A 246 7.55 2.95 8.35
N ASP A 247 7.46 4.09 9.04
CA ASP A 247 6.92 4.20 10.39
C ASP A 247 5.51 4.83 10.41
N ILE A 248 4.89 4.99 9.24
CA ILE A 248 3.58 5.61 8.99
C ILE A 248 3.56 7.12 9.29
N THR A 249 4.11 7.58 10.41
CA THR A 249 3.95 8.94 10.95
C THR A 249 5.06 9.91 10.59
N ARG A 250 6.15 9.44 9.98
CA ARG A 250 7.40 10.18 9.71
C ARG A 250 8.18 10.58 10.96
N GLN A 251 7.84 10.04 12.13
CA GLN A 251 8.49 10.39 13.41
C GLN A 251 9.99 10.10 13.42
N THR A 252 10.40 8.97 12.85
CA THR A 252 11.82 8.61 12.74
C THR A 252 12.54 9.45 11.69
N LEU A 253 11.85 9.87 10.63
CA LEU A 253 12.40 10.78 9.63
C LEU A 253 12.65 12.18 10.20
N LYS A 254 11.71 12.71 11.00
CA LYS A 254 11.85 14.02 11.65
C LYS A 254 13.09 14.11 12.54
N LYS A 255 13.51 13.01 13.16
CA LYS A 255 14.74 12.96 13.99
C LYS A 255 16.01 13.23 13.19
N VAL A 256 16.01 12.90 11.89
CA VAL A 256 17.17 13.10 11.01
C VAL A 256 17.01 14.30 10.08
N LEU A 257 15.77 14.67 9.74
CA LEU A 257 15.39 15.85 8.95
C LEU A 257 14.34 16.67 9.73
N PRO A 258 14.77 17.58 10.63
CA PRO A 258 13.88 18.29 11.55
C PRO A 258 12.77 19.14 10.90
N ASP A 259 13.00 19.57 9.65
CA ASP A 259 12.05 20.37 8.87
C ASP A 259 10.89 19.53 8.31
N VAL A 260 10.98 18.19 8.35
CA VAL A 260 9.88 17.32 7.95
C VAL A 260 8.81 17.31 9.03
N ASN A 261 7.56 17.52 8.63
CA ASN A 261 6.43 17.40 9.52
C ASN A 261 6.08 15.92 9.75
N GLU A 262 5.86 15.58 11.02
CA GLU A 262 5.15 14.35 11.37
C GLU A 262 3.70 14.45 10.88
N ILE A 263 3.14 13.31 10.49
CA ILE A 263 1.73 13.17 10.12
C ILE A 263 1.06 12.16 11.04
N THR A 264 -0.27 12.20 11.10
CA THR A 264 -1.03 11.22 11.88
C THR A 264 -1.18 9.91 11.10
N PRO A 265 -1.42 8.78 11.79
CA PRO A 265 -1.75 7.51 11.11
C PRO A 265 -2.92 7.65 10.14
N GLU A 266 -3.92 8.47 10.47
CA GLU A 266 -5.08 8.71 9.59
C GLU A 266 -4.68 9.47 8.33
N GLN A 267 -3.74 10.42 8.41
CA GLN A 267 -3.24 11.08 7.21
C GLN A 267 -2.48 10.10 6.31
N ALA A 268 -1.62 9.26 6.89
CA ALA A 268 -0.91 8.23 6.13
C ALA A 268 -1.87 7.22 5.47
N ALA A 269 -2.97 6.87 6.13
CA ALA A 269 -4.03 6.03 5.55
C ALA A 269 -4.69 6.71 4.34
N ARG A 270 -4.96 8.01 4.43
CA ARG A 270 -5.49 8.79 3.28
C ARG A 270 -4.50 8.87 2.13
N ASP A 271 -3.21 9.07 2.41
CA ASP A 271 -2.14 9.03 1.41
C ASP A 271 -2.11 7.65 0.72
N CYS A 272 -2.20 6.56 1.49
CA CYS A 272 -2.27 5.19 0.97
C CYS A 272 -3.49 4.94 0.07
N LEU A 273 -4.68 5.43 0.46
CA LEU A 273 -5.89 5.36 -0.38
C LEU A 273 -5.78 6.18 -1.66
N GLY A 274 -5.09 7.32 -1.62
CA GLY A 274 -4.78 8.11 -2.81
C GLY A 274 -3.89 7.35 -3.78
N ILE A 275 -2.85 6.67 -3.28
CA ILE A 275 -2.00 5.78 -4.08
C ILE A 275 -2.83 4.61 -4.66
N ALA A 276 -3.80 4.10 -3.90
CA ALA A 276 -4.71 3.05 -4.35
C ALA A 276 -5.63 3.45 -5.50
N ARG A 277 -5.72 4.74 -5.83
CA ARG A 277 -6.42 5.16 -7.05
C ARG A 277 -5.55 5.08 -8.31
N GLN A 278 -4.25 4.81 -8.18
CA GLN A 278 -3.29 4.84 -9.29
C GLN A 278 -2.89 3.44 -9.78
N ALA A 279 -3.33 2.38 -9.10
CA ALA A 279 -3.06 0.99 -9.47
C ALA A 279 -4.15 0.05 -8.92
N GLU A 280 -4.30 -1.11 -9.54
CA GLU A 280 -5.26 -2.14 -9.11
C GLU A 280 -4.81 -2.83 -7.83
N VAL A 281 -3.49 -2.88 -7.58
CA VAL A 281 -2.90 -3.39 -6.34
C VAL A 281 -1.94 -2.39 -5.74
N VAL A 282 -2.13 -2.06 -4.46
CA VAL A 282 -1.15 -1.33 -3.66
C VAL A 282 -0.63 -2.22 -2.56
N ILE A 283 0.69 -2.29 -2.46
CA ILE A 283 1.37 -3.04 -1.41
C ILE A 283 2.02 -2.06 -0.44
N HIS A 284 1.76 -2.23 0.86
CA HIS A 284 2.41 -1.49 1.93
C HIS A 284 3.06 -2.46 2.91
N GLU A 285 4.31 -2.21 3.27
CA GLU A 285 5.08 -2.99 4.24
C GLU A 285 5.24 -2.22 5.57
N PHE A 286 5.06 -2.91 6.68
CA PHE A 286 5.31 -2.38 8.02
C PHE A 286 6.10 -3.39 8.85
N PHE A 287 7.40 -3.15 9.00
CA PHE A 287 8.32 -4.06 9.69
C PHE A 287 8.56 -3.71 11.17
N LEU A 288 7.94 -2.64 11.69
CA LEU A 288 8.23 -2.19 13.06
C LEU A 288 7.61 -3.09 14.13
N SER A 289 6.58 -3.87 13.82
CA SER A 289 6.01 -4.90 14.69
C SER A 289 7.01 -6.01 15.00
N ASP A 290 7.68 -6.56 13.99
CA ASP A 290 8.76 -7.54 14.17
C ASP A 290 9.90 -6.96 15.03
N ARG A 291 10.33 -5.74 14.69
CA ARG A 291 11.36 -5.02 15.47
C ARG A 291 10.94 -4.83 16.92
N ALA A 292 9.67 -4.51 17.19
CA ALA A 292 9.13 -4.33 18.52
C ALA A 292 9.17 -5.65 19.31
N GLY A 293 8.75 -6.76 18.69
CA GLY A 293 8.84 -8.10 19.24
C GLY A 293 10.27 -8.49 19.61
N HIS A 294 11.23 -8.34 18.70
CA HIS A 294 12.64 -8.63 18.97
C HIS A 294 13.25 -7.77 20.09
N LYS A 295 12.88 -6.48 20.14
CA LYS A 295 13.38 -5.57 21.18
C LYS A 295 12.72 -5.81 22.52
N ARG A 296 11.49 -6.36 22.54
CA ARG A 296 10.64 -6.48 23.73
C ARG A 296 10.55 -5.16 24.49
N ASP A 297 10.49 -4.06 23.74
CA ASP A 297 10.43 -2.71 24.27
C ASP A 297 8.95 -2.30 24.40
N PRO A 298 8.42 -2.15 25.63
CA PRO A 298 7.00 -1.86 25.84
C PRO A 298 6.55 -0.54 25.21
N GLN A 299 7.44 0.46 25.12
CA GLN A 299 7.10 1.74 24.50
C GLN A 299 6.96 1.59 22.99
N LEU A 300 7.89 0.87 22.36
CA LEU A 300 7.84 0.60 20.92
C LEU A 300 6.64 -0.29 20.57
N ILE A 301 6.35 -1.31 21.38
CA ILE A 301 5.20 -2.21 21.18
C ILE A 301 3.89 -1.44 21.27
N SER A 302 3.69 -0.66 22.34
CA SER A 302 2.50 0.18 22.50
C SER A 302 2.31 1.13 21.33
N TRP A 303 3.39 1.80 20.91
CA TRP A 303 3.35 2.75 19.81
C TRP A 303 3.03 2.06 18.48
N VAL A 304 3.61 0.88 18.21
CA VAL A 304 3.31 0.10 17.00
C VAL A 304 1.83 -0.26 16.94
N ILE A 305 1.28 -0.82 18.02
CA ILE A 305 -0.12 -1.26 18.07
C ILE A 305 -1.05 -0.07 17.89
N GLU A 306 -0.84 1.03 18.63
CA GLU A 306 -1.67 2.24 18.51
C GLU A 306 -1.59 2.84 17.09
N THR A 307 -0.38 2.96 16.54
CA THR A 307 -0.15 3.56 15.21
C THR A 307 -0.82 2.74 14.12
N TYR A 308 -0.63 1.41 14.16
CA TYR A 308 -1.16 0.54 13.13
C TYR A 308 -2.67 0.34 13.24
N ASP A 309 -3.21 0.26 14.46
CA ASP A 309 -4.66 0.22 14.72
C ASP A 309 -5.36 1.43 14.10
N ARG A 310 -4.84 2.65 14.36
CA ARG A 310 -5.39 3.89 13.79
C ARG A 310 -5.25 3.96 12.28
N PHE A 311 -4.13 3.51 11.72
CA PHE A 311 -3.92 3.45 10.28
C PHE A 311 -4.91 2.49 9.61
N LEU A 312 -5.06 1.27 10.11
CA LEU A 312 -6.01 0.28 9.60
C LEU A 312 -7.46 0.73 9.77
N GLY A 313 -7.79 1.35 10.91
CA GLY A 313 -9.11 1.90 11.18
C GLY A 313 -9.54 2.96 10.16
N GLU A 314 -8.66 3.93 9.87
CA GLU A 314 -8.95 4.96 8.87
C GLU A 314 -9.04 4.37 7.46
N LEU A 315 -8.16 3.42 7.09
CA LEU A 315 -8.26 2.69 5.82
C LEU A 315 -9.62 2.00 5.68
N THR A 316 -10.04 1.29 6.71
CA THR A 316 -11.29 0.52 6.72
C THR A 316 -12.51 1.44 6.62
N LYS A 317 -12.48 2.57 7.33
CA LYS A 317 -13.56 3.56 7.33
C LYS A 317 -13.71 4.28 5.99
N ARG A 318 -12.61 4.48 5.25
CA ARG A 318 -12.59 5.35 4.06
C ARG A 318 -12.40 4.62 2.74
N LYS A 319 -12.06 3.33 2.75
CA LYS A 319 -11.99 2.54 1.51
C LYS A 319 -13.30 2.65 0.74
N ALA A 320 -13.24 2.60 -0.59
CA ALA A 320 -14.45 2.49 -1.39
C ALA A 320 -15.16 1.16 -1.11
N THR A 321 -16.46 1.09 -1.39
CA THR A 321 -17.28 -0.12 -1.16
C THR A 321 -16.63 -1.37 -1.77
N ASN A 322 -16.15 -1.25 -3.01
CA ASN A 322 -15.60 -2.38 -3.76
C ASN A 322 -14.11 -2.64 -3.48
N ASP A 323 -13.42 -1.74 -2.78
CA ASP A 323 -12.02 -1.98 -2.41
C ASP A 323 -11.92 -3.14 -1.42
N THR A 324 -10.83 -3.89 -1.52
CA THR A 324 -10.52 -4.96 -0.58
C THR A 324 -9.17 -4.72 0.08
N ILE A 325 -9.15 -4.68 1.41
CA ILE A 325 -7.92 -4.68 2.20
C ILE A 325 -7.59 -6.14 2.55
N VAL A 326 -6.35 -6.55 2.28
CA VAL A 326 -5.79 -7.83 2.70
C VAL A 326 -4.61 -7.54 3.62
N LEU A 327 -4.76 -7.81 4.91
CA LEU A 327 -3.66 -7.74 5.86
C LEU A 327 -3.07 -9.13 6.07
N VAL A 328 -1.75 -9.24 5.99
CA VAL A 328 -1.04 -10.50 6.21
C VAL A 328 0.28 -10.29 6.95
N SER A 329 0.64 -11.26 7.78
CA SER A 329 1.98 -11.39 8.37
C SER A 329 2.65 -12.66 7.85
N ASP A 330 3.98 -12.71 7.88
CA ASP A 330 4.81 -13.81 7.38
C ASP A 330 5.26 -14.78 8.48
N HIS A 331 5.36 -14.32 9.73
CA HIS A 331 5.61 -15.15 10.91
C HIS A 331 5.10 -14.48 12.19
N GLY A 332 5.07 -15.23 13.30
CA GLY A 332 4.81 -14.67 14.63
C GLY A 332 6.08 -14.16 15.31
N ASN A 333 5.95 -13.15 16.16
CA ASN A 333 6.99 -12.59 17.03
C ASN A 333 6.35 -11.72 18.12
N SER A 334 5.73 -10.62 17.71
CA SER A 334 5.26 -9.56 18.61
C SER A 334 4.09 -9.96 19.53
N GLU A 335 3.45 -11.10 19.30
CA GLU A 335 2.37 -11.65 20.12
C GLU A 335 2.85 -12.48 21.32
N ASP A 336 4.15 -12.79 21.43
CA ASP A 336 4.70 -13.51 22.59
C ASP A 336 6.02 -12.90 23.08
N LEU A 337 5.92 -11.92 23.99
CA LEU A 337 7.10 -11.22 24.51
C LEU A 337 7.96 -12.06 25.48
N ARG A 338 7.55 -13.30 25.80
CA ARG A 338 8.33 -14.19 26.66
C ARG A 338 9.53 -14.76 25.91
N VAL A 339 9.42 -14.92 24.59
CA VAL A 339 10.47 -15.47 23.73
C VAL A 339 11.15 -14.35 22.93
N PRO A 340 12.48 -14.39 22.74
CA PRO A 340 13.21 -13.40 21.94
C PRO A 340 13.24 -13.74 20.45
N THR A 341 12.82 -14.96 20.08
CA THR A 341 12.77 -15.49 18.73
C THR A 341 11.36 -15.34 18.15
N HIS A 342 11.21 -15.67 16.87
CA HIS A 342 9.88 -15.88 16.28
C HIS A 342 9.15 -17.05 16.94
N THR A 343 7.84 -17.11 16.72
CA THR A 343 6.96 -18.16 17.22
C THR A 343 6.52 -19.10 16.10
N GLU A 344 5.89 -20.21 16.47
CA GLU A 344 5.23 -21.14 15.54
C GLU A 344 3.72 -20.87 15.41
N ASN A 345 3.24 -19.75 15.96
CA ASN A 345 1.83 -19.39 15.87
C ASN A 345 1.44 -19.18 14.40
N PRO A 346 0.21 -19.55 14.00
CA PRO A 346 -0.32 -19.12 12.72
C PRO A 346 -0.39 -17.60 12.69
N VAL A 347 -0.38 -17.02 11.50
CA VAL A 347 -0.37 -15.57 11.29
C VAL A 347 -1.71 -15.09 10.73
N PRO A 348 -2.11 -13.83 10.97
CA PRO A 348 -3.36 -13.31 10.42
C PRO A 348 -3.29 -13.25 8.90
N THR A 349 -4.34 -13.74 8.24
CA THR A 349 -4.81 -13.14 6.98
C THR A 349 -6.18 -12.53 7.26
N LEU A 350 -6.25 -11.19 7.30
CA LEU A 350 -7.48 -10.45 7.52
C LEU A 350 -7.94 -9.81 6.21
N ILE A 351 -9.16 -10.11 5.79
CA ILE A 351 -9.79 -9.57 4.60
C ILE A 351 -10.90 -8.63 5.04
N ILE A 352 -10.93 -7.43 4.45
CA ILE A 352 -11.97 -6.41 4.66
C ILE A 352 -12.45 -5.94 3.29
N GLY A 353 -13.60 -6.45 2.84
CA GLY A 353 -14.14 -6.27 1.49
C GLY A 353 -14.63 -7.60 0.89
N ASP A 354 -14.13 -7.96 -0.28
CA ASP A 354 -14.59 -9.14 -1.01
C ASP A 354 -14.03 -10.45 -0.42
N THR A 355 -14.77 -11.02 0.53
CA THR A 355 -14.45 -12.34 1.10
C THR A 355 -14.76 -13.52 0.16
N GLY A 356 -15.53 -13.28 -0.93
CA GLY A 356 -15.92 -14.31 -1.89
C GLY A 356 -14.75 -14.89 -2.69
N ALA A 357 -13.68 -14.12 -2.85
CA ALA A 357 -12.44 -14.58 -3.50
C ALA A 357 -11.83 -15.83 -2.81
N ILE A 358 -12.01 -15.98 -1.50
CA ILE A 358 -11.52 -17.15 -0.76
C ILE A 358 -12.26 -18.43 -1.15
N GLU A 359 -13.57 -18.34 -1.32
CA GLU A 359 -14.41 -19.46 -1.74
C GLU A 359 -14.08 -19.86 -3.18
N GLU A 360 -13.86 -18.88 -4.07
CA GLU A 360 -13.49 -19.11 -5.47
C GLU A 360 -12.15 -19.82 -5.64
N LEU A 361 -11.17 -19.52 -4.80
CA LEU A 361 -9.87 -20.22 -4.81
C LEU A 361 -10.03 -21.71 -4.46
N GLY A 362 -11.06 -22.09 -3.72
CA GLY A 362 -11.40 -23.50 -3.42
C GLY A 362 -10.27 -24.29 -2.74
N LEU A 363 -9.40 -23.62 -1.99
CA LEU A 363 -8.22 -24.25 -1.39
C LEU A 363 -8.59 -25.06 -0.15
N SER A 364 -8.09 -26.29 -0.07
CA SER A 364 -8.31 -27.19 1.08
C SER A 364 -7.41 -26.86 2.29
N HIS A 365 -6.43 -25.98 2.10
CA HIS A 365 -5.49 -25.54 3.12
C HIS A 365 -5.18 -24.06 2.93
N TRP A 366 -4.90 -23.35 4.03
CA TRP A 366 -4.58 -21.92 4.01
C TRP A 366 -3.21 -21.66 4.63
N ASP A 367 -2.26 -21.23 3.80
CA ASP A 367 -0.88 -20.92 4.17
C ASP A 367 -0.37 -19.68 3.42
N LEU A 368 0.87 -19.27 3.66
CA LEU A 368 1.45 -18.06 3.05
C LEU A 368 1.49 -18.11 1.51
N THR A 369 1.47 -19.31 0.89
CA THR A 369 1.46 -19.45 -0.58
C THR A 369 0.12 -19.06 -1.19
N CYS A 370 -0.93 -18.96 -0.39
CA CYS A 370 -2.27 -18.59 -0.84
C CYS A 370 -2.42 -17.07 -1.13
N ILE A 371 -1.49 -16.23 -0.66
CA ILE A 371 -1.66 -14.77 -0.71
C ILE A 371 -1.55 -14.20 -2.13
N ALA A 372 -0.49 -14.52 -2.89
CA ALA A 372 -0.39 -14.04 -4.27
C ALA A 372 -1.56 -14.54 -5.15
N PRO A 373 -1.99 -15.82 -5.08
CA PRO A 373 -3.23 -16.28 -5.71
C PRO A 373 -4.48 -15.49 -5.28
N LEU A 374 -4.64 -15.18 -4.00
CA LEU A 374 -5.76 -14.37 -3.49
C LEU A 374 -5.78 -12.98 -4.11
N VAL A 375 -4.66 -12.28 -4.12
CA VAL A 375 -4.59 -10.94 -4.71
C VAL A 375 -4.94 -10.99 -6.20
N ARG A 376 -4.42 -11.97 -6.96
CA ARG A 376 -4.78 -12.12 -8.38
C ARG A 376 -6.26 -12.43 -8.57
N CYS A 377 -6.86 -13.25 -7.70
CA CYS A 377 -8.30 -13.56 -7.76
C CYS A 377 -9.14 -12.31 -7.46
N LEU A 378 -8.76 -11.51 -6.47
CA LEU A 378 -9.42 -10.24 -6.17
C LEU A 378 -9.37 -9.27 -7.35
N VAL A 379 -8.21 -9.06 -7.97
CA VAL A 379 -8.10 -8.23 -9.19
C VAL A 379 -8.94 -8.81 -10.32
N GLN A 380 -8.87 -10.13 -10.56
CA GLN A 380 -9.67 -10.78 -11.60
C GLN A 380 -11.18 -10.54 -11.44
N ARG A 381 -11.68 -10.56 -10.20
CA ARG A 381 -13.09 -10.33 -9.87
C ARG A 381 -13.51 -8.87 -10.05
N GLN A 382 -12.57 -7.93 -10.01
CA GLN A 382 -12.82 -6.50 -10.30
C GLN A 382 -13.03 -6.24 -11.79
N HIS A 383 -12.57 -7.13 -12.67
CA HIS A 383 -12.77 -7.05 -14.13
C HIS A 383 -14.01 -7.79 -14.64
N GLN A 384 -14.71 -8.53 -13.79
CA GLN A 384 -15.93 -9.27 -14.13
C GLN A 384 -17.16 -8.43 -13.81
#